data_AF-A0A841RDQ0-F1
#
_entry.id   AF-A0A841RDQ0-F1
#
_cell.length_a   1.000
_cell.length_b   1.000
_cell.length_c   1.000
_cell.angle_alpha   90.00
_cell.angle_beta   90.00
_cell.angle_gamma   90.00
#
_symmetry.space_group_name_H-M   'P 1'
#
loop_
_entity.id
_entity.type
_entity.pdbx_description
1 polymer ?
#
loop_
_entity_poly.entity_id
_entity_poly.type
_entity_poly.pdbx_seq_one_letter_code
_entity_poly.pdbx_strand_id
1 'polypeptide(L)'
;MRFRLYTAVFLFSILLILLLSSCQNKEVVLTIQNESSDVCNSIKIKKATASDWGLEELDSDLDINESTTIILDKEIYDFWMIFNASEDATYKDVDLTSFDIYKFNIKD
;
A
#
# COMPACT_ATOMS: atom_id res chain seq x y z
N MET A 1 33.23 18.80 -36.72
CA MET A 1 31.79 18.46 -36.73
C MET A 1 31.41 17.23 -35.89
N ARG A 2 32.34 16.32 -35.55
CA ARG A 2 32.04 15.09 -34.78
C ARG A 2 31.73 15.31 -33.29
N PHE A 3 32.29 16.35 -32.66
CA PHE A 3 32.10 16.63 -31.23
C PHE A 3 30.64 16.95 -30.84
N ARG A 4 29.88 17.60 -31.73
CA ARG A 4 28.47 17.96 -31.47
C ARG A 4 27.52 16.76 -31.54
N LEU A 5 27.92 15.67 -32.20
CA LEU A 5 27.10 14.47 -32.34
C LEU A 5 27.11 13.64 -31.05
N TYR A 6 28.26 13.52 -30.39
CA TYR A 6 28.40 12.78 -29.13
C TYR A 6 27.63 13.42 -27.97
N THR A 7 27.61 14.75 -27.90
CA THR A 7 26.85 15.46 -26.85
C THR A 7 25.34 15.28 -27.03
N ALA A 8 24.84 15.29 -28.27
CA ALA A 8 23.43 15.07 -28.56
C ALA A 8 22.99 13.64 -28.22
N VAL A 9 23.81 12.63 -28.54
CA VAL A 9 23.52 11.23 -28.19
C VAL A 9 23.53 11.02 -26.67
N PHE A 10 24.49 11.62 -25.95
CA PHE A 10 24.59 11.50 -24.50
C PHE A 10 23.39 12.13 -23.77
N LEU A 11 22.95 13.31 -24.22
CA LEU A 11 21.75 13.97 -23.68
C LEU A 11 20.48 13.18 -23.97
N PHE A 12 20.38 12.57 -25.16
CA PHE A 12 19.23 11.74 -25.51
C PHE A 12 19.18 10.45 -24.68
N SER A 13 20.33 9.83 -24.38
CA SER A 13 20.39 8.68 -23.48
C SER A 13 20.01 9.02 -22.04
N ILE A 14 20.40 10.19 -21.52
CA ILE A 14 19.98 10.64 -20.18
C ILE A 14 18.48 10.89 -20.15
N LEU A 15 17.93 11.56 -21.16
CA LEU A 15 16.49 11.81 -21.27
C LEU A 15 15.71 10.50 -21.37
N LEU A 16 16.23 9.50 -22.10
CA LEU A 16 15.62 8.18 -22.22
C LEU A 16 15.64 7.40 -20.89
N ILE A 17 16.75 7.45 -20.14
CA ILE A 17 16.84 6.84 -18.80
C ILE A 17 15.86 7.51 -17.82
N LEU A 18 15.75 8.85 -17.86
CA LEU A 18 14.78 9.60 -17.05
C LEU A 18 13.33 9.26 -17.40
N LEU A 19 13.02 9.05 -18.68
CA LEU A 19 11.69 8.66 -19.15
C LEU A 19 11.33 7.21 -18.76
N LEU A 20 12.29 6.29 -18.77
CA LEU A 20 12.09 4.90 -18.35
C LEU A 20 11.86 4.77 -16.84
N SER A 21 12.35 5.72 -16.05
CA SER A 21 12.24 5.72 -14.59
C SER A 21 10.84 6.07 -14.07
N SER A 22 9.97 6.67 -14.88
CA SER A 22 8.59 7.03 -14.44
C SER A 22 7.60 5.87 -14.55
N CYS A 23 8.01 4.74 -15.14
CA CYS A 23 7.21 3.52 -15.26
C CYS A 23 7.41 2.59 -14.05
N GLN A 24 7.53 3.15 -12.84
CA GLN A 24 7.51 2.34 -11.62
C GLN A 24 6.05 2.14 -11.20
N ASN A 25 5.69 0.88 -10.97
CA ASN A 25 4.36 0.51 -10.49
C ASN A 25 4.13 1.22 -9.15
N LYS A 26 3.16 2.14 -9.12
CA LYS A 26 2.90 3.03 -7.97
C LYS A 26 1.97 2.40 -6.95
N GLU A 27 1.39 1.26 -7.28
CA GLU A 27 0.39 0.58 -6.48
C GLU A 27 0.97 -0.65 -5.81
N VAL A 28 0.41 -1.00 -4.66
CA VAL A 28 0.66 -2.21 -3.89
C VAL A 28 -0.64 -2.96 -3.73
N VAL A 29 -0.61 -4.27 -3.96
CA VAL A 29 -1.74 -5.16 -3.65
C VAL A 29 -1.60 -5.63 -2.20
N LEU A 30 -2.48 -5.14 -1.33
CA LEU A 30 -2.52 -5.49 0.08
C LEU A 30 -3.57 -6.58 0.31
N THR A 31 -3.14 -7.77 0.74
CA THR A 31 -4.05 -8.82 1.20
C THR A 31 -4.09 -8.83 2.72
N ILE A 32 -5.25 -8.56 3.30
CA ILE A 32 -5.48 -8.60 4.75
C ILE A 32 -6.15 -9.91 5.08
N GLN A 33 -5.50 -10.72 5.91
CA GLN A 33 -6.01 -11.99 6.40
C GLN A 33 -6.43 -11.83 7.86
N ASN A 34 -7.69 -12.17 8.16
CA ASN A 34 -8.13 -12.29 9.54
C ASN A 34 -7.67 -13.62 10.13
N GLU A 35 -6.62 -13.60 10.96
CA GLU A 35 -6.17 -14.74 11.77
C GLU A 35 -6.48 -14.52 13.27
N SER A 36 -7.32 -13.52 13.60
CA SER A 36 -7.77 -13.27 14.97
C SER A 36 -8.87 -14.25 15.36
N SER A 37 -9.24 -14.25 16.65
CA SER A 37 -10.34 -15.07 17.15
C SER A 37 -11.73 -14.43 17.00
N ASP A 38 -11.83 -13.27 16.34
CA ASP A 38 -13.05 -12.46 16.23
C ASP A 38 -13.30 -11.95 14.81
N VAL A 39 -14.55 -11.57 14.51
CA VAL A 39 -14.94 -10.99 13.24
C VAL A 39 -14.47 -9.54 13.18
N CYS A 40 -13.80 -9.16 12.09
CA CYS A 40 -13.42 -7.77 11.83
C CYS A 40 -14.51 -7.09 11.01
N ASN A 41 -15.26 -6.20 11.64
CA ASN A 41 -16.40 -5.53 11.02
C ASN A 41 -15.97 -4.40 10.08
N SER A 42 -14.86 -3.73 10.40
CA SER A 42 -14.42 -2.55 9.68
C SER A 42 -12.90 -2.43 9.67
N ILE A 43 -12.36 -2.05 8.50
CA ILE A 43 -10.96 -1.67 8.34
C ILE A 43 -10.93 -0.24 7.82
N LYS A 44 -10.30 0.65 8.59
CA LYS A 44 -10.03 2.03 8.19
C LYS A 44 -8.56 2.19 7.92
N ILE A 45 -8.25 2.82 6.80
CA ILE A 45 -6.89 3.02 6.32
C ILE A 45 -6.65 4.51 6.19
N LYS A 46 -5.46 4.98 6.60
CA LYS A 46 -5.02 6.33 6.27
C LYS A 46 -3.53 6.36 5.99
N LYS A 47 -3.09 7.32 5.18
CA LYS A 47 -1.67 7.61 5.04
C LYS A 47 -1.13 8.06 6.41
N ALA A 48 0.07 7.64 6.79
CA ALA A 48 0.67 8.03 8.07
C ALA A 48 0.83 9.57 8.20
N THR A 49 0.95 10.26 7.08
CA THR A 49 1.01 11.72 6.99
C THR A 49 -0.37 12.41 7.09
N ALA A 50 -1.47 11.66 7.02
CA ALA A 50 -2.82 12.19 7.08
C ALA A 50 -3.32 12.34 8.53
N SER A 51 -4.04 13.43 8.79
CA SER A 51 -4.69 13.71 10.08
C SER A 51 -5.90 12.82 10.32
N ASP A 52 -6.68 12.58 9.28
CA ASP A 52 -7.99 11.93 9.36
C ASP A 52 -7.95 10.50 8.84
N TRP A 53 -8.82 9.66 9.38
CA TRP A 53 -9.01 8.29 8.88
C TRP A 53 -9.72 8.31 7.53
N GLY A 54 -9.30 7.42 6.62
CA GLY A 54 -9.96 7.23 5.34
C GLY A 54 -11.34 6.59 5.47
N LEU A 55 -11.91 6.27 4.31
CA LEU A 55 -13.17 5.53 4.26
C LEU A 55 -12.97 4.11 4.78
N GLU A 56 -14.10 3.49 5.09
CA GLU A 56 -14.16 2.07 5.38
C GLU A 56 -13.89 1.28 4.11
N GLU A 57 -12.90 0.39 4.17
CA GLU A 57 -12.39 -0.36 3.01
C GLU A 57 -12.93 -1.79 2.95
N LEU A 58 -13.84 -2.15 3.87
CA LEU A 58 -14.55 -3.42 3.85
C LEU A 58 -15.94 -3.23 3.25
N ASP A 59 -16.21 -3.95 2.15
CA ASP A 59 -17.56 -4.07 1.59
C ASP A 59 -18.48 -4.97 2.43
N SER A 60 -17.89 -5.84 3.26
CA SER A 60 -18.55 -6.74 4.21
C SER A 60 -17.62 -7.09 5.37
N ASP A 61 -18.19 -7.54 6.48
CA ASP A 61 -17.43 -8.10 7.62
C ASP A 61 -16.43 -9.17 7.14
N LEU A 62 -15.26 -9.18 7.76
CA LEU A 62 -14.18 -10.12 7.49
C LEU A 62 -14.19 -11.23 8.55
N ASP A 63 -14.81 -12.36 8.22
CA ASP A 63 -14.94 -13.51 9.11
C ASP A 63 -13.59 -14.14 9.47
N ILE A 64 -13.61 -15.00 10.49
CA ILE A 64 -12.42 -15.70 10.98
C ILE A 64 -11.84 -16.59 9.87
N ASN A 65 -10.53 -16.46 9.61
CA ASN A 65 -9.80 -17.09 8.50
C ASN A 65 -10.18 -16.60 7.09
N GLU A 66 -10.95 -15.52 6.97
CA GLU A 66 -11.19 -14.88 5.68
C GLU A 66 -10.13 -13.83 5.36
N SER A 67 -10.07 -13.47 4.07
CA SER A 67 -9.15 -12.45 3.59
C SER A 67 -9.83 -11.50 2.62
N THR A 68 -9.46 -10.23 2.68
CA THR A 68 -9.80 -9.21 1.68
C THR A 68 -8.55 -8.72 0.97
N THR A 69 -8.71 -8.12 -0.21
CA THR A 69 -7.61 -7.51 -0.97
C THR A 69 -7.97 -6.08 -1.35
N ILE A 70 -7.05 -5.16 -1.06
CA ILE A 70 -7.18 -3.72 -1.29
C ILE A 70 -5.97 -3.27 -2.12
N ILE A 71 -6.18 -2.33 -3.03
CA ILE A 71 -5.11 -1.72 -3.82
C ILE A 71 -4.84 -0.34 -3.25
N LEU A 72 -3.59 -0.09 -2.85
CA LEU A 72 -3.15 1.18 -2.29
C LEU A 72 -1.98 1.76 -3.09
N ASP A 73 -1.71 3.05 -2.93
CA ASP A 73 -0.45 3.62 -3.39
C ASP A 73 0.72 3.09 -2.54
N LYS A 74 1.92 3.05 -3.10
CA LYS A 74 3.16 2.71 -2.39
C LYS A 74 3.59 3.84 -1.45
N GLU A 75 3.04 3.82 -0.24
CA GLU A 75 3.34 4.79 0.83
C GLU A 75 3.33 4.11 2.21
N ILE A 76 3.43 4.91 3.27
CA ILE A 76 3.34 4.45 4.67
C ILE A 76 1.92 4.69 5.17
N TYR A 77 1.30 3.67 5.76
CA TYR A 77 -0.09 3.70 6.19
C TYR A 77 -0.27 3.32 7.66
N ASP A 78 -1.31 3.89 8.26
CA ASP A 78 -1.89 3.42 9.52
C ASP A 78 -3.18 2.65 9.21
N PHE A 79 -3.39 1.56 9.93
CA PHE A 79 -4.56 0.69 9.86
C PHE A 79 -5.27 0.68 11.20
N TRP A 80 -6.59 0.84 11.17
CA TRP A 80 -7.45 0.67 12.34
C TRP A 80 -8.50 -0.39 12.02
N MET A 81 -8.47 -1.45 12.81
CA MET A 81 -9.30 -2.63 12.67
C MET A 81 -10.28 -2.66 13.84
N ILE A 82 -11.56 -2.72 13.51
CA ILE A 82 -12.66 -2.71 14.48
C ILE A 82 -13.24 -4.12 14.50
N PHE A 83 -13.29 -4.71 15.68
CA PHE A 83 -13.81 -6.06 15.89
C PHE A 83 -15.19 -6.02 16.52
N ASN A 84 -15.91 -7.14 16.41
CA ASN A 84 -17.28 -7.22 16.91
C ASN A 84 -17.37 -7.28 18.45
N ALA A 85 -16.51 -8.08 19.08
CA ALA A 85 -16.51 -8.31 20.53
C ALA A 85 -15.19 -7.95 21.22
N SER A 86 -14.10 -7.86 20.45
CA SER A 86 -12.74 -7.60 20.93
C SER A 86 -12.38 -6.11 20.90
N GLU A 87 -11.29 -5.75 21.58
CA GLU A 87 -10.76 -4.40 21.48
C GLU A 87 -10.25 -4.11 20.07
N ASP A 88 -10.48 -2.89 19.60
CA ASP A 88 -9.96 -2.41 18.32
C ASP A 88 -8.43 -2.50 18.27
N ALA A 89 -7.88 -2.93 17.13
CA ALA A 89 -6.45 -2.96 16.89
C ALA A 89 -6.02 -1.78 15.99
N THR A 90 -4.91 -1.14 16.31
CA THR A 90 -4.29 -0.12 15.46
C THR A 90 -2.85 -0.50 15.14
N TYR A 91 -2.53 -0.52 13.85
CA TYR A 91 -1.18 -0.75 13.33
C TYR A 91 -0.69 0.53 12.68
N LYS A 92 0.47 1.03 13.10
CA LYS A 92 1.00 2.32 12.65
C LYS A 92 2.26 2.15 11.84
N ASP A 93 2.51 3.12 10.96
CA ASP A 93 3.73 3.24 10.18
C ASP A 93 4.08 1.97 9.37
N VAL A 94 3.05 1.32 8.82
CA VAL A 94 3.25 0.15 7.94
C VAL A 94 3.78 0.63 6.60
N ASP A 95 5.05 0.34 6.34
CA ASP A 95 5.76 0.75 5.13
C ASP A 95 5.46 -0.18 3.95
N LEU A 96 4.70 0.33 2.97
CA LEU A 96 4.38 -0.37 1.74
C LEU A 96 5.20 0.10 0.53
N THR A 97 6.18 0.99 0.73
CA THR A 97 6.89 1.68 -0.36
C THR A 97 7.72 0.76 -1.26
N SER A 98 8.12 -0.41 -0.74
CA SER A 98 9.00 -1.36 -1.43
C SER A 98 8.30 -2.64 -1.90
N PHE A 99 6.99 -2.76 -1.70
CA PHE A 99 6.24 -3.98 -1.98
C PHE A 99 5.33 -3.82 -3.20
N ASP A 100 5.31 -4.83 -4.08
CA ASP A 100 4.28 -4.96 -5.12
C ASP A 100 3.05 -5.71 -4.60
N ILE A 101 3.28 -6.70 -3.73
CA ILE A 101 2.26 -7.48 -3.04
C ILE A 101 2.68 -7.58 -1.58
N TYR A 102 1.76 -7.28 -0.66
CA TYR A 102 1.98 -7.37 0.77
C TYR A 102 0.84 -8.12 1.43
N LYS A 103 1.19 -9.10 2.28
CA LYS A 103 0.20 -9.85 3.08
C LYS A 103 0.29 -9.38 4.53
N PHE A 104 -0.83 -8.90 5.05
CA PHE A 104 -0.99 -8.45 6.41
C PHE A 104 -1.87 -9.45 7.17
N ASN A 105 -1.38 -9.95 8.30
CA ASN A 105 -2.14 -10.89 9.13
C ASN A 105 -2.59 -10.19 10.41
N ILE A 106 -3.90 -10.15 10.62
CA ILE A 106 -4.51 -9.70 11.86
C ILE A 106 -4.38 -10.81 12.89
N LYS A 107 -3.85 -10.51 14.08
CA LYS A 107 -3.73 -11.45 15.19
C LYS A 107 -4.21 -10.80 16.48
N ASP A 108 -4.61 -11.64 17.44
CA ASP A 108 -4.96 -11.25 18.81
C ASP A 108 -3.75 -10.67 19.57
#